data_AF-A0A6A8ACI7-F1
#
_entry.id   AF-A0A6A8ACI7-F1
#
_cell.length_a   1.000
_cell.length_b   1.000
_cell.length_c   1.000
_cell.angle_alpha   90.00
_cell.angle_beta   90.00
_cell.angle_gamma   90.00
#
_symmetry.space_group_name_H-M   'P 1'
#
loop_
_entity.id
_entity.type
_entity.pdbx_description
1 polymer ?
#
loop_
_entity_poly.entity_id
_entity_poly.type
_entity_poly.pdbx_seq_one_letter_code
_entity_poly.pdbx_strand_id
1 'polypeptide(L)'
;MRLGAKRIVLVCLLSIAVIPVLTIAGPILYDGWRISRGDYPLADRVEARVGTLSMTLERYVIHPYLAEYRRVLTVVTADGSKRVSELSTDTGGASRIDVCELGDGDLRLSDRFGHYRLDHAGNMLPLQSASVSQGGSGGLVISAGISGEVPECVRKLGRFDSDAEGGYMFQPTAI
;
A
#
# COMPACT_ATOMS: atom_id res chain seq x y z
N MET A 1 -39.60 40.46 30.54
CA MET A 1 -38.87 39.81 29.43
C MET A 1 -37.46 39.41 29.90
N ARG A 2 -37.27 38.21 30.47
CA ARG A 2 -35.96 37.71 30.94
C ARG A 2 -35.63 36.32 30.35
N LEU A 3 -36.01 36.10 29.09
CA LEU A 3 -35.71 34.86 28.36
C LEU A 3 -34.52 34.97 27.38
N GLY A 4 -33.86 36.13 27.28
CA GLY A 4 -32.85 36.41 26.25
C GLY A 4 -31.48 35.78 26.49
N ALA A 5 -30.80 36.15 27.58
CA ALA A 5 -29.37 35.85 27.73
C ALA A 5 -29.05 34.35 27.86
N LYS A 6 -29.81 33.60 28.68
CA LYS A 6 -29.56 32.16 28.88
C LYS A 6 -29.79 31.33 27.62
N ARG A 7 -30.79 31.69 26.80
CA ARG A 7 -31.06 31.02 25.53
C ARG A 7 -30.00 31.33 24.49
N ILE A 8 -29.56 32.59 24.41
CA ILE A 8 -28.48 32.99 23.50
C ILE A 8 -27.17 32.26 23.85
N VAL A 9 -26.80 32.23 25.12
CA VAL A 9 -25.59 31.51 25.58
C VAL A 9 -25.68 30.01 25.28
N LEU A 10 -26.84 29.38 25.50
CA LEU A 10 -27.04 27.96 25.19
C LEU A 10 -26.91 27.67 23.69
N VAL A 11 -27.50 28.52 22.83
CA VAL A 11 -27.40 28.37 21.37
C VAL A 11 -25.95 28.55 20.91
N CYS A 12 -25.23 29.57 21.41
CA CYS A 12 -23.81 29.74 21.09
C CYS A 12 -22.95 28.55 21.52
N LEU A 13 -23.18 28.00 22.71
CA LEU A 13 -22.47 26.80 23.19
C LEU A 13 -22.77 25.57 22.33
N LEU A 14 -24.03 25.37 21.93
CA LEU A 14 -24.40 24.27 21.03
C LEU A 14 -23.78 24.44 19.64
N SER A 15 -23.78 25.65 19.08
CA SER A 15 -23.13 25.92 17.79
C SER A 15 -21.62 25.66 17.85
N ILE A 16 -20.96 26.11 18.92
CA ILE A 16 -19.52 25.87 19.13
C ILE A 16 -19.24 24.37 19.33
N ALA A 17 -20.13 23.61 19.96
CA ALA A 17 -19.98 22.16 20.13
C ALA A 17 -20.28 21.35 18.86
N VAL A 18 -21.17 21.82 17.99
CA VAL A 18 -21.52 21.15 16.73
C VAL A 18 -20.41 21.26 15.70
N ILE A 19 -19.71 22.39 15.63
CA ILE A 19 -18.60 22.61 14.69
C ILE A 19 -17.53 21.50 14.78
N PRO A 20 -16.91 21.20 15.95
CA PRO A 20 -15.89 20.16 16.06
C PRO A 20 -16.45 18.76 15.73
N VAL A 21 -17.71 18.49 16.08
CA VAL A 21 -18.37 17.22 15.73
C VAL A 21 -18.49 17.08 14.22
N LEU A 22 -18.94 18.11 13.50
CA LEU A 22 -19.05 18.08 12.04
C LEU A 22 -17.69 18.03 11.35
N THR A 23 -16.68 18.75 11.87
CA THR A 23 -15.33 18.74 11.27
C THR A 23 -14.60 17.42 11.46
N ILE A 24 -14.95 16.63 12.48
CA ILE A 24 -14.35 15.30 12.70
C ILE A 24 -15.21 14.22 12.02
N ALA A 25 -16.52 14.18 12.29
CA ALA A 25 -17.39 13.14 11.77
C ALA A 25 -17.61 13.25 10.25
N GLY A 26 -17.61 14.46 9.69
CA GLY A 26 -17.82 14.70 8.26
C GLY A 26 -16.78 14.01 7.37
N PRO A 27 -15.48 14.32 7.53
CA PRO A 27 -14.41 13.65 6.78
C PRO A 27 -14.41 12.14 6.95
N ILE A 28 -14.61 11.68 8.19
CA ILE A 28 -14.68 10.26 8.52
C ILE A 28 -15.78 9.53 7.74
N LEU A 29 -17.00 10.09 7.74
CA LEU A 29 -18.14 9.51 7.00
C LEU A 29 -17.93 9.59 5.49
N TYR A 30 -17.29 10.67 5.01
CA TYR A 30 -16.97 10.86 3.60
C TYR A 30 -15.95 9.84 3.10
N ASP A 31 -14.86 9.63 3.83
CA ASP A 31 -13.83 8.65 3.46
C ASP A 31 -14.39 7.23 3.53
N GLY A 32 -15.19 6.91 4.55
CA GLY A 32 -15.93 5.64 4.61
C GLY A 32 -16.83 5.41 3.40
N TRP A 33 -17.54 6.44 2.94
CA TRP A 33 -18.41 6.37 1.75
C TRP A 33 -17.64 6.30 0.42
N ARG A 34 -16.45 6.90 0.32
CA ARG A 34 -15.58 6.76 -0.85
C ARG A 34 -15.04 5.35 -0.95
N ILE A 35 -14.46 4.86 0.15
CA ILE A 35 -13.90 3.51 0.26
C ILE A 35 -14.97 2.45 -0.03
N SER A 36 -16.21 2.61 0.47
CA SER A 36 -17.30 1.65 0.20
C SER A 36 -17.70 1.55 -1.27
N ARG A 37 -17.35 2.55 -2.09
CA ARG A 37 -17.56 2.57 -3.54
C ARG A 37 -16.29 2.19 -4.33
N GLY A 38 -15.23 1.75 -3.64
CA GLY A 38 -13.96 1.37 -4.26
C GLY A 38 -13.07 2.55 -4.64
N ASP A 39 -13.42 3.77 -4.24
CA ASP A 39 -12.60 4.98 -4.42
C ASP A 39 -11.62 5.09 -3.25
N TYR A 40 -10.52 4.34 -3.37
CA TYR A 40 -9.48 4.28 -2.35
C TYR A 40 -8.49 5.44 -2.54
N PRO A 41 -8.33 6.36 -1.57
CA PRO A 41 -7.37 7.43 -1.68
C PRO A 41 -5.93 6.89 -1.66
N LEU A 42 -5.06 7.49 -2.46
CA LEU A 42 -3.63 7.18 -2.47
C LEU A 42 -3.02 7.65 -1.13
N ALA A 43 -2.37 6.74 -0.43
CA ALA A 43 -1.59 7.03 0.77
C ALA A 43 -0.18 7.48 0.40
N ASP A 44 0.49 6.71 -0.45
CA ASP A 44 1.86 6.97 -0.89
C ASP A 44 2.14 6.30 -2.22
N ARG A 45 3.17 6.85 -2.90
CA ARG A 45 3.70 6.35 -4.15
C ARG A 45 5.21 6.45 -4.08
N VAL A 46 5.87 5.30 -4.16
CA VAL A 46 7.32 5.18 -4.04
C VAL A 46 7.89 4.60 -5.32
N GLU A 47 8.93 5.25 -5.83
CA GLU A 47 9.66 4.79 -7.00
C GLU A 47 11.04 4.28 -6.59
N ALA A 48 11.44 3.16 -7.17
CA ALA A 48 12.72 2.52 -6.91
C ALA A 48 13.29 1.96 -8.20
N ARG A 49 14.61 2.07 -8.38
CA ARG A 49 15.32 1.43 -9.49
C ARG A 49 16.22 0.35 -8.94
N VAL A 50 16.00 -0.89 -9.37
CA VAL A 50 16.76 -2.06 -8.91
C VAL A 50 17.25 -2.82 -10.14
N GLY A 51 18.56 -2.74 -10.38
CA GLY A 51 19.15 -3.24 -11.62
C GLY A 51 18.55 -2.53 -12.84
N THR A 52 18.02 -3.31 -13.76
CA THR A 52 17.37 -2.81 -14.99
C THR A 52 15.88 -2.54 -14.82
N LEU A 53 15.28 -2.89 -13.67
CA LEU A 53 13.87 -2.73 -13.40
C LEU A 53 13.59 -1.38 -12.72
N SER A 54 12.59 -0.66 -13.22
CA SER A 54 12.00 0.49 -12.54
C SER A 54 10.69 0.07 -11.90
N MET A 55 10.61 0.19 -10.58
CA MET A 55 9.46 -0.23 -9.78
C MET A 55 8.76 0.98 -9.19
N THR A 56 7.44 0.96 -9.20
CA THR A 56 6.59 1.94 -8.52
C THR A 56 5.61 1.18 -7.62
N LEU A 57 5.69 1.41 -6.32
CA LEU A 57 4.77 0.86 -5.34
C LEU A 57 3.79 1.95 -4.91
N GLU A 58 2.51 1.73 -5.17
CA GLU A 58 1.41 2.60 -4.73
C GLU A 58 0.63 1.90 -3.62
N ARG A 59 0.42 2.61 -2.50
CA ARG A 59 -0.43 2.14 -1.40
C ARG A 59 -1.69 2.99 -1.34
N TYR A 60 -2.84 2.35 -1.33
CA TYR A 60 -4.15 3.01 -1.25
C TYR A 60 -4.84 2.63 0.05
N VAL A 61 -5.38 3.61 0.78
CA VAL A 61 -6.12 3.37 2.02
C VAL A 61 -7.44 2.67 1.70
N ILE A 62 -7.63 1.46 2.22
CA ILE A 62 -8.88 0.70 2.00
C ILE A 62 -9.72 0.56 3.27
N HIS A 63 -9.23 1.07 4.41
CA HIS A 63 -10.00 1.16 5.64
C HIS A 63 -9.78 2.51 6.32
N PRO A 64 -10.85 3.24 6.70
CA PRO A 64 -10.73 4.61 7.21
C PRO A 64 -10.05 4.73 8.58
N TYR A 65 -10.04 3.65 9.38
CA TYR A 65 -9.51 3.67 10.76
C TYR A 65 -8.43 2.63 11.05
N LEU A 66 -8.24 1.71 10.12
CA LEU A 66 -7.24 0.66 10.26
C LEU A 66 -6.16 0.98 9.25
N ALA A 67 -4.93 0.70 9.61
CA ALA A 67 -3.82 0.84 8.71
C ALA A 67 -3.89 -0.32 7.70
N GLU A 68 -4.87 -0.29 6.79
CA GLU A 68 -5.06 -1.30 5.75
C GLU A 68 -4.85 -0.68 4.39
N TYR A 69 -3.91 -1.26 3.64
CA TYR A 69 -3.53 -0.74 2.34
C TYR A 69 -3.67 -1.80 1.25
N ARG A 70 -4.35 -1.40 0.17
CA ARG A 70 -4.21 -2.06 -1.13
C ARG A 70 -2.88 -1.64 -1.73
N ARG A 71 -2.11 -2.59 -2.24
CA ARG A 71 -0.74 -2.37 -2.74
C ARG A 71 -0.65 -2.73 -4.20
N VAL A 72 -0.28 -1.76 -5.02
CA VAL A 72 -0.13 -1.92 -6.47
C VAL A 72 1.34 -1.72 -6.82
N LEU A 73 1.97 -2.77 -7.31
CA LEU A 73 3.32 -2.74 -7.85
C LEU A 73 3.27 -2.62 -9.37
N THR A 74 3.76 -1.51 -9.88
CA THR A 74 4.05 -1.33 -11.31
C THR A 74 5.53 -1.58 -11.54
N VAL A 75 5.85 -2.39 -12.55
CA VAL A 75 7.23 -2.65 -12.98
C VAL A 75 7.36 -2.27 -14.44
N VAL A 76 8.40 -1.50 -14.75
CA VAL A 76 8.84 -1.16 -16.10
C VAL A 76 10.20 -1.79 -16.34
N THR A 77 10.27 -2.68 -17.31
CA THR A 77 11.49 -3.39 -17.72
C THR A 77 12.33 -2.53 -18.67
N ALA A 78 13.57 -2.97 -18.96
CA ALA A 78 14.51 -2.24 -19.80
C ALA A 78 14.03 -1.99 -21.23
N ASP A 79 13.20 -2.88 -21.76
CA ASP A 79 12.56 -2.77 -23.09
C ASP A 79 11.34 -1.82 -23.08
N GLY A 80 10.98 -1.25 -21.91
CA GLY A 80 9.83 -0.38 -21.73
C GLY A 80 8.51 -1.11 -21.48
N SER A 81 8.51 -2.44 -21.42
CA SER A 81 7.29 -3.21 -21.10
C SER A 81 6.82 -2.89 -19.67
N LYS A 82 5.52 -2.64 -19.53
CA LYS A 82 4.89 -2.29 -18.25
C LYS A 82 4.05 -3.45 -17.74
N ARG A 83 4.27 -3.85 -16.49
CA ARG A 83 3.48 -4.84 -15.76
C ARG A 83 2.90 -4.21 -14.51
N VAL A 84 1.65 -4.52 -14.21
CA VAL A 84 0.96 -4.03 -13.01
C VAL A 84 0.43 -5.24 -12.26
N SER A 85 0.82 -5.35 -11.00
CA SER A 85 0.42 -6.42 -10.10
C SER A 85 -0.10 -5.81 -8.81
N GLU A 86 -1.24 -6.30 -8.33
CA GLU A 86 -1.70 -6.01 -6.98
C GLU A 86 -1.21 -7.12 -6.05
N LEU A 87 -0.53 -6.71 -4.99
CA LEU A 87 0.01 -7.60 -3.95
C LEU A 87 -1.06 -7.83 -2.89
N SER A 88 -0.84 -8.79 -1.98
CA SER A 88 -1.71 -9.03 -0.84
C SER A 88 -1.96 -7.74 -0.06
N THR A 89 -3.12 -7.61 0.57
CA THR A 89 -3.44 -6.43 1.40
C THR A 89 -2.46 -6.31 2.57
N ASP A 90 -1.93 -5.10 2.78
CA ASP A 90 -1.17 -4.79 3.98
C ASP A 90 -2.11 -4.42 5.12
N THR A 91 -2.50 -5.42 5.91
CA THR A 91 -3.22 -5.19 7.16
C THR A 91 -2.28 -4.68 8.24
N GLY A 92 -2.68 -3.68 9.02
CA GLY A 92 -1.83 -3.09 10.07
C GLY A 92 -0.71 -2.14 9.60
N GLY A 93 -0.52 -1.94 8.29
CA GLY A 93 0.12 -0.74 7.74
C GLY A 93 1.62 -0.58 7.96
N ALA A 94 2.24 -1.66 8.41
CA ALA A 94 3.66 -1.72 8.71
C ALA A 94 4.36 -2.73 7.80
N SER A 95 3.81 -3.03 6.61
CA SER A 95 4.49 -3.94 5.69
C SER A 95 5.74 -3.28 5.11
N ARG A 96 6.84 -3.53 5.80
CA ARG A 96 8.16 -3.53 5.18
C ARG A 96 8.17 -4.56 4.07
N ILE A 97 8.62 -4.16 2.89
CA ILE A 97 8.89 -5.08 1.77
C ILE A 97 10.39 -5.12 1.54
N ASP A 98 11.06 -6.16 2.02
CA ASP A 98 12.47 -6.39 1.73
C ASP A 98 12.64 -6.87 0.27
N VAL A 99 13.61 -6.30 -0.43
CA VAL A 99 13.96 -6.64 -1.82
C VAL A 99 15.35 -7.23 -1.85
N CYS A 100 15.47 -8.43 -2.41
CA CYS A 100 16.75 -9.10 -2.58
C CYS A 100 16.88 -9.78 -3.95
N GLU A 101 18.12 -9.96 -4.38
CA GLU A 101 18.49 -10.73 -5.56
C GLU A 101 18.57 -12.23 -5.20
N LEU A 102 18.06 -13.06 -6.10
CA LEU A 102 18.15 -14.52 -6.09
C LEU A 102 19.33 -14.99 -6.94
N GLY A 103 19.72 -16.26 -6.80
CA GLY A 103 20.88 -16.82 -7.52
C GLY A 103 20.72 -16.92 -9.04
N ASP A 104 19.49 -16.82 -9.54
CA ASP A 104 19.15 -16.78 -10.96
C ASP A 104 18.97 -15.35 -11.51
N GLY A 105 19.22 -14.33 -10.69
CA GLY A 105 19.09 -12.92 -11.03
C GLY A 105 17.70 -12.32 -10.74
N ASP A 106 16.68 -13.15 -10.56
CA ASP A 106 15.34 -12.65 -10.22
C ASP A 106 15.33 -11.96 -8.86
N LEU A 107 14.32 -11.13 -8.62
CA LEU A 107 14.16 -10.47 -7.33
C LEU A 107 13.15 -11.22 -6.48
N ARG A 108 13.43 -11.32 -5.18
CA ARG A 108 12.44 -11.72 -4.19
C ARG A 108 12.01 -10.50 -3.38
N LEU A 109 10.70 -10.28 -3.36
CA LEU A 109 10.05 -9.30 -2.51
C LEU A 109 9.45 -10.04 -1.32
N SER A 110 9.74 -9.62 -0.10
CA SER A 110 9.31 -10.31 1.11
C SER A 110 8.68 -9.34 2.09
N ASP A 111 7.52 -9.70 2.61
CA ASP A 111 6.86 -8.97 3.69
C ASP A 111 6.36 -9.95 4.76
N ARG A 112 5.61 -9.43 5.73
CA ARG A 112 5.05 -10.25 6.83
C ARG A 112 3.97 -11.25 6.38
N PHE A 113 3.37 -11.06 5.21
CA PHE A 113 2.29 -11.88 4.67
C PHE A 113 2.82 -12.98 3.77
N GLY A 114 3.94 -12.74 3.09
CA GLY A 114 4.58 -13.78 2.30
C GLY A 114 5.73 -13.31 1.45
N HIS A 115 6.05 -14.15 0.48
CA HIS A 115 7.15 -13.96 -0.45
C HIS A 115 6.63 -13.94 -1.88
N TYR A 116 7.21 -13.07 -2.68
CA TYR A 116 6.94 -12.91 -4.09
C TYR A 116 8.25 -13.00 -4.87
N ARG A 117 8.19 -13.49 -6.10
CA ARG A 117 9.29 -13.52 -7.07
C ARG A 117 8.96 -12.61 -8.24
N LEU A 118 9.81 -11.62 -8.47
CA LEU A 118 9.74 -10.71 -9.60
C LEU A 118 10.78 -11.15 -10.63
N ASP A 119 10.30 -11.65 -11.76
CA ASP A 119 11.17 -12.08 -12.83
C ASP A 119 11.70 -10.89 -13.66
N HIS A 120 12.71 -11.15 -14.49
CA HIS A 120 13.27 -10.16 -15.41
C HIS A 120 12.28 -9.61 -16.45
N ALA A 121 11.18 -10.30 -16.72
CA ALA A 121 10.10 -9.83 -17.59
C ALA A 121 9.08 -8.94 -16.85
N GLY A 122 9.29 -8.69 -15.56
CA GLY A 122 8.46 -7.86 -14.72
C GLY A 122 7.22 -8.56 -14.19
N ASN A 123 7.11 -9.89 -14.32
CA ASN A 123 5.98 -10.64 -13.80
C ASN A 123 6.17 -10.90 -12.30
N MET A 124 5.09 -10.69 -11.55
CA MET A 124 5.05 -10.99 -10.13
C MET A 124 4.43 -12.36 -9.90
N LEU A 125 5.18 -13.26 -9.27
CA LEU A 125 4.77 -14.62 -8.97
C LEU A 125 4.73 -14.79 -7.44
N PRO A 126 3.63 -15.30 -6.86
CA PRO A 126 3.61 -15.58 -5.43
C PRO A 126 4.41 -16.85 -5.13
N LEU A 127 5.26 -16.80 -4.10
CA LEU A 127 6.09 -17.94 -3.68
C LEU A 127 5.48 -18.68 -2.49
N GLN A 128 5.27 -18.00 -1.36
CA GLN A 128 4.76 -18.62 -0.13
C GLN A 128 3.85 -17.65 0.62
N SER A 129 2.67 -18.11 1.02
CA SER A 129 1.66 -17.35 1.80
C SER A 129 1.20 -16.02 1.18
N ALA A 130 1.62 -15.76 -0.07
CA ALA A 130 1.38 -14.53 -0.77
C ALA A 130 0.31 -14.71 -1.85
N SER A 131 -0.39 -13.64 -2.19
CA SER A 131 -1.33 -13.59 -3.30
C SER A 131 -1.01 -12.41 -4.21
N VAL A 132 -1.14 -12.63 -5.51
CA VAL A 132 -0.94 -11.62 -6.54
C VAL A 132 -2.16 -11.61 -7.44
N SER A 133 -2.67 -10.43 -7.77
CA SER A 133 -3.64 -10.26 -8.83
C SER A 133 -3.08 -9.42 -9.98
N GLN A 134 -3.30 -9.86 -11.21
CA GLN A 134 -2.80 -9.21 -12.42
C GLN A 134 -3.92 -9.07 -13.45
N GLY A 135 -3.96 -7.92 -14.11
CA GLY A 135 -4.85 -7.70 -15.26
C GLY A 135 -4.23 -8.27 -16.53
N GLY A 136 -4.89 -9.22 -17.17
CA GLY A 136 -4.51 -9.79 -18.46
C GLY A 136 -5.58 -9.62 -19.53
N SER A 137 -5.26 -9.99 -20.77
CA SER A 137 -6.20 -9.96 -21.90
C SER A 137 -7.44 -10.86 -21.71
N GLY A 138 -7.36 -11.85 -20.81
CA GLY A 138 -8.46 -12.72 -20.40
C GLY A 138 -9.19 -12.28 -19.13
N GLY A 139 -8.90 -11.11 -18.57
CA GLY A 139 -9.46 -10.61 -17.32
C GLY A 139 -8.49 -10.66 -16.14
N LEU A 140 -9.03 -10.56 -14.92
CA LEU A 140 -8.26 -10.58 -13.67
C LEU A 140 -7.81 -12.02 -13.36
N VAL A 141 -6.51 -12.22 -13.22
CA VAL A 141 -5.92 -13.48 -12.75
C VAL A 141 -5.49 -13.29 -11.30
N ILE A 142 -5.94 -14.18 -10.41
CA ILE A 142 -5.51 -14.22 -9.01
C ILE A 142 -4.69 -15.49 -8.82
N SER A 143 -3.45 -15.35 -8.41
CA SER A 143 -2.54 -16.45 -8.10
C SER A 143 -2.20 -16.41 -6.61
N ALA A 144 -2.17 -17.58 -5.98
CA ALA A 144 -1.75 -17.74 -4.59
C ALA A 144 -0.51 -18.63 -4.54
N GLY A 145 0.45 -18.25 -3.71
CA GLY A 145 1.68 -19.00 -3.48
C GLY A 145 1.35 -20.25 -2.69
N ILE A 146 1.83 -21.39 -3.18
CA ILE A 146 1.67 -22.69 -2.53
C ILE A 146 2.83 -22.86 -1.55
N SER A 147 2.60 -23.48 -0.40
CA SER A 147 3.66 -23.73 0.57
C SER A 147 4.82 -24.49 -0.08
N GLY A 148 5.98 -23.84 -0.21
CA GLY A 148 7.19 -24.36 -0.82
C GLY A 148 8.43 -23.67 -0.26
N GLU A 149 9.60 -24.17 -0.64
CA GLU A 149 10.88 -23.59 -0.22
C GLU A 149 11.06 -22.21 -0.85
N VAL A 150 11.29 -21.19 -0.02
CA VAL A 150 11.51 -19.83 -0.48
C VAL A 150 12.97 -19.71 -0.92
N PRO A 151 13.26 -19.35 -2.18
CA PRO A 151 14.63 -19.22 -2.66
C PRO A 151 15.44 -18.26 -1.78
N GLU A 152 16.70 -18.61 -1.52
CA GLU A 152 17.58 -17.84 -0.64
C GLU A 152 17.96 -16.49 -1.25
N CYS A 153 18.09 -15.49 -0.37
CA CYS A 153 18.58 -14.17 -0.72
C CYS A 153 20.10 -14.24 -0.90
N VAL A 154 20.57 -14.07 -2.14
CA VAL A 154 22.01 -13.98 -2.43
C VAL A 154 22.54 -12.61 -2.09
N ARG A 155 21.78 -11.55 -2.39
CA ARG A 155 22.18 -10.16 -2.11
C ARG A 155 20.99 -9.31 -1.70
N LYS A 156 21.10 -8.61 -0.58
CA LYS A 156 20.11 -7.62 -0.15
C LYS A 156 20.26 -6.36 -0.98
N LEU A 157 19.17 -5.88 -1.56
CA LEU A 157 19.17 -4.70 -2.44
C LEU A 157 18.59 -3.48 -1.76
N GLY A 158 17.63 -3.69 -0.87
CA GLY A 158 16.98 -2.61 -0.12
C GLY A 158 15.65 -3.05 0.45
N ARG A 159 14.84 -2.08 0.86
CA ARG A 159 13.49 -2.30 1.35
C ARG A 159 12.60 -1.11 1.10
N PHE A 160 11.31 -1.36 0.89
CA PHE A 160 10.28 -0.35 1.06
C PHE A 160 9.90 -0.30 2.53
N ASP A 161 10.13 0.83 3.18
CA ASP A 161 9.84 1.02 4.60
C ASP A 161 9.66 2.51 4.92
N SER A 162 9.06 2.80 6.08
CA SER A 162 9.02 4.15 6.62
C SER A 162 10.42 4.60 7.08
N ASP A 163 10.77 5.84 6.79
CA ASP A 163 11.95 6.50 7.33
C ASP A 163 11.71 7.01 8.77
N ALA A 164 12.70 7.68 9.34
CA ALA A 164 12.61 8.25 10.69
C ALA A 164 11.59 9.39 10.82
N GLU A 165 11.20 10.02 9.71
CA GLU A 165 10.22 11.11 9.65
C GLU A 165 8.79 10.59 9.35
N GLY A 166 8.65 9.27 9.13
CA GLY A 166 7.39 8.61 8.81
C GLY A 166 7.08 8.56 7.30
N GLY A 167 7.96 9.08 6.44
CA GLY A 167 7.85 9.00 5.00
C GLY A 167 8.11 7.57 4.51
N TYR A 168 7.16 6.99 3.78
CA TYR A 168 7.37 5.67 3.16
C TYR A 168 8.21 5.81 1.89
N MET A 169 9.32 5.08 1.81
CA MET A 169 10.25 5.17 0.68
C MET A 169 11.06 3.88 0.47
N PHE A 170 11.77 3.81 -0.65
CA PHE A 170 12.73 2.74 -0.90
C PHE A 170 14.09 3.11 -0.30
N GLN A 171 14.58 2.27 0.60
CA GLN A 171 15.83 2.42 1.30
C GLN A 171 16.82 1.39 0.74
N PRO A 172 17.76 1.79 -0.14
CA PRO A 172 18.75 0.87 -0.69
C PRO A 172 19.66 0.35 0.43
N THR A 173 20.11 -0.90 0.31
CA THR A 173 21.14 -1.43 1.20
C THR A 173 22.47 -0.76 0.85
N ALA A 174 23.16 -0.20 1.85
CA ALA A 174 24.50 0.36 1.63
C ALA A 174 25.43 -0.74 1.10
N ILE A 175 26.11 -0.44 -0.01
CA ILE A 175 27.09 -1.31 -0.67
C ILE A 175 28.43 -1.20 0.06
#